data_AF-A0A429ZKN5-F1
#
_entry.id   AF-A0A429ZKN5-F1
#
_cell.length_a   1.000
_cell.length_b   1.000
_cell.length_c   1.000
_cell.angle_alpha   90.00
_cell.angle_beta   90.00
_cell.angle_gamma   90.00
#
_symmetry.space_group_name_H-M   'P 1'
#
loop_
_entity.id
_entity.type
_entity.pdbx_description
1 polymer ?
#
loop_
_entity_poly.entity_id
_entity_poly.type
_entity_poly.pdbx_seq_one_letter_code
_entity_poly.pdbx_strand_id
1 'polypeptide(L)'
;MENTMNYLKKLMFSLLLVLLCVTLLGCKKTNNAYEQSISEAKKAISDQHFDLADIFLDEALVEQPDSEEAKIYQTQLKKYLKALELKENKEKEQSIIKLLDDVIEEVNGSQTLIDYAKEEKQVILSASDSESEEEFPDVEVALGETKKDLWSQEQSEELDAFVASWGKQMNQTYEAYDDKKSVDLYGINVPQVILDNSWKMVVNDKPVSVEWSTSGIGKTPYQLVAVYSDADYQPNLEKHVYFFVLVDNEPKVFVTQQNQGNPQNYLYFDETQNVDLLQAFRQIAKQEEYSF
;
A
#
# COMPACT_ATOMS: atom_id res chain seq x y z
N MET A 1 21.79 -17.29 -18.22
CA MET A 1 20.78 -16.79 -19.18
C MET A 1 19.77 -17.86 -19.61
N GLU A 2 20.10 -19.17 -19.60
CA GLU A 2 19.12 -20.23 -19.92
C GLU A 2 18.12 -20.55 -18.78
N ASN A 3 18.46 -20.34 -17.50
CA ASN A 3 17.56 -20.64 -16.39
C ASN A 3 16.50 -19.57 -16.11
N THR A 4 16.78 -18.30 -16.44
CA THR A 4 15.81 -17.20 -16.30
C THR A 4 14.68 -17.32 -17.34
N MET A 5 14.98 -17.87 -18.51
CA MET A 5 13.99 -18.09 -19.58
C MET A 5 13.07 -19.30 -19.30
N ASN A 6 13.50 -20.27 -18.48
CA ASN A 6 12.67 -21.39 -18.02
C ASN A 6 11.74 -21.02 -16.86
N TYR A 7 12.11 -20.04 -16.03
CA TYR A 7 11.22 -19.49 -15.01
C TYR A 7 10.11 -18.63 -15.61
N LEU A 8 10.41 -17.78 -16.61
CA LEU A 8 9.38 -17.04 -17.35
C LEU A 8 8.43 -17.98 -18.12
N LYS A 9 8.95 -19.05 -18.73
CA LYS A 9 8.11 -20.05 -19.41
C LYS A 9 7.25 -20.88 -18.45
N LYS A 10 7.71 -21.18 -17.23
CA LYS A 10 6.89 -21.85 -16.20
C LYS A 10 5.85 -20.92 -15.56
N LEU A 11 6.18 -19.64 -15.38
CA LEU A 11 5.25 -18.62 -14.90
C LEU A 11 4.15 -18.32 -15.93
N MET A 12 4.48 -18.35 -17.23
CA MET A 12 3.49 -18.22 -18.31
C MET A 12 2.67 -19.48 -18.60
N PHE A 13 3.07 -20.67 -18.11
CA PHE A 13 2.33 -21.93 -18.32
C PHE A 13 1.53 -22.38 -17.08
N SER A 14 1.70 -21.72 -15.93
CA SER A 14 0.97 -22.02 -14.69
C SER A 14 -0.16 -21.02 -14.38
N LEU A 15 -0.38 -20.04 -15.26
CA LEU A 15 -1.46 -19.05 -15.21
C LEU A 15 -2.51 -19.26 -16.32
N LEU A 16 -2.68 -20.52 -16.76
CA LEU A 16 -3.63 -20.90 -17.82
C LEU A 16 -4.62 -21.97 -17.35
N LEU A 17 -4.93 -22.00 -16.06
CA LEU A 17 -5.99 -22.86 -15.55
C LEU A 17 -6.62 -22.21 -14.32
N VAL A 18 -7.70 -21.45 -14.54
CA VAL A 18 -8.93 -21.32 -13.75
C VAL A 18 -9.58 -20.00 -14.16
N LEU A 19 -10.38 -20.04 -15.22
CA LEU A 19 -11.71 -19.42 -15.20
C LEU A 19 -12.57 -20.00 -16.34
N LEU A 20 -12.93 -21.27 -16.20
CA LEU A 20 -14.11 -21.81 -16.88
C LEU A 20 -15.04 -22.39 -15.82
N CYS A 21 -15.85 -21.52 -15.22
CA CYS A 21 -17.12 -21.93 -14.63
C CYS A 21 -18.18 -20.90 -15.03
N VAL A 22 -18.90 -21.28 -16.08
CA VAL A 22 -20.16 -20.67 -16.51
C VAL A 22 -21.16 -20.75 -15.36
N THR A 23 -21.63 -19.59 -14.88
CA THR A 23 -22.93 -19.50 -14.20
C THR A 23 -23.90 -18.77 -15.12
N LEU A 24 -24.71 -19.57 -15.83
CA LEU A 24 -25.96 -19.09 -16.39
C LEU A 24 -26.98 -19.04 -15.25
N LEU A 25 -27.50 -17.84 -14.96
CA LEU A 25 -28.93 -17.54 -14.78
C LEU A 25 -29.11 -16.05 -14.46
N GLY A 26 -29.57 -15.29 -15.46
CA GLY A 26 -30.53 -14.18 -15.25
C GLY A 26 -29.98 -12.78 -14.95
N CYS A 27 -29.41 -12.09 -15.95
CA CYS A 27 -29.99 -10.86 -16.50
C CYS A 27 -29.21 -10.33 -17.70
N LYS A 28 -29.94 -9.73 -18.61
CA LYS A 28 -29.54 -9.32 -19.96
C LYS A 28 -28.71 -8.02 -19.91
N LYS A 29 -27.39 -8.12 -19.97
CA LYS A 29 -26.50 -7.05 -20.45
C LYS A 29 -25.29 -7.73 -21.11
N THR A 30 -25.19 -7.64 -22.43
CA THR A 30 -23.97 -8.00 -23.16
C THR A 30 -22.90 -6.97 -22.80
N ASN A 31 -22.12 -7.22 -21.75
CA ASN A 31 -20.89 -6.46 -21.53
C ASN A 31 -19.89 -6.90 -22.60
N ASN A 32 -19.48 -5.97 -23.46
CA ASN A 32 -18.40 -6.17 -24.42
C ASN A 32 -17.07 -6.32 -23.65
N ALA A 33 -16.17 -7.22 -24.07
CA ALA A 33 -14.90 -7.49 -23.39
C ALA A 33 -14.06 -6.21 -23.22
N TYR A 34 -14.03 -5.35 -24.24
CA TYR A 34 -13.43 -4.01 -24.18
C TYR A 34 -13.97 -3.17 -23.00
N GLU A 35 -15.29 -3.07 -22.85
CA GLU A 35 -15.93 -2.25 -21.81
C GLU A 35 -15.62 -2.79 -20.41
N GLN A 36 -15.54 -4.12 -20.28
CA GLN A 36 -15.13 -4.75 -19.03
C GLN A 36 -13.68 -4.41 -18.69
N SER A 37 -12.75 -4.58 -19.64
CA SER A 37 -11.34 -4.25 -19.41
C SER A 37 -11.13 -2.77 -19.09
N ILE A 38 -11.83 -1.84 -19.76
CA ILE A 38 -11.79 -0.41 -19.41
C ILE A 38 -12.35 -0.14 -18.00
N SER A 39 -13.43 -0.81 -17.62
CA SER A 39 -14.01 -0.67 -16.27
C SER A 39 -13.05 -1.18 -15.19
N GLU A 40 -12.41 -2.33 -15.42
CA GLU A 40 -11.42 -2.90 -14.49
C GLU A 40 -10.16 -2.04 -14.42
N ALA A 41 -9.71 -1.46 -15.54
CA ALA A 41 -8.62 -0.48 -15.55
C ALA A 41 -8.95 0.76 -14.71
N LYS A 42 -10.15 1.34 -14.89
CA LYS A 42 -10.60 2.50 -14.09
C LYS A 42 -10.65 2.19 -12.60
N LYS A 43 -11.16 1.00 -12.26
CA LYS A 43 -11.19 0.51 -10.89
C LYS A 43 -9.77 0.33 -10.34
N ALA A 44 -8.89 -0.34 -11.07
CA ALA A 44 -7.49 -0.54 -10.68
C ALA A 44 -6.74 0.79 -10.49
N ILE A 45 -6.99 1.81 -11.34
CA ILE A 45 -6.46 3.17 -11.15
C ILE A 45 -6.98 3.77 -9.84
N SER A 46 -8.29 3.68 -9.57
CA SER A 46 -8.89 4.17 -8.33
C SER A 46 -8.37 3.46 -7.08
N ASP A 47 -8.02 2.18 -7.23
CA ASP A 47 -7.47 1.34 -6.17
C ASP A 47 -5.93 1.45 -6.09
N GLN A 48 -5.30 2.31 -6.92
CA GLN A 48 -3.84 2.48 -7.07
C GLN A 48 -3.07 1.21 -7.47
N HIS A 49 -3.74 0.18 -7.99
CA HIS A 49 -3.13 -0.99 -8.61
C HIS A 49 -2.70 -0.68 -10.05
N PHE A 50 -1.72 0.21 -10.22
CA PHE A 50 -1.34 0.73 -11.53
C PHE A 50 -0.81 -0.34 -12.50
N ASP A 51 -0.16 -1.40 -11.99
CA ASP A 51 0.28 -2.53 -12.81
C ASP A 51 -0.90 -3.32 -13.39
N LEU A 52 -1.94 -3.56 -12.57
CA LEU A 52 -3.18 -4.19 -13.04
C LEU A 52 -3.93 -3.26 -14.00
N ALA A 53 -3.92 -1.95 -13.74
CA ALA A 53 -4.52 -0.99 -14.65
C ALA A 53 -3.86 -1.01 -16.03
N ASP A 54 -2.53 -1.08 -16.12
CA ASP A 54 -1.83 -1.18 -17.42
C ASP A 54 -2.16 -2.50 -18.13
N ILE A 55 -2.24 -3.62 -17.40
CA ILE A 55 -2.67 -4.92 -17.95
C ILE A 55 -4.08 -4.82 -18.55
N PHE A 56 -5.04 -4.27 -17.79
CA PHE A 56 -6.42 -4.14 -18.28
C PHE A 56 -6.53 -3.16 -19.46
N LEU A 57 -5.68 -2.13 -19.52
CA LEU A 57 -5.62 -1.23 -20.67
C LEU A 57 -5.01 -1.92 -21.91
N ASP A 58 -3.99 -2.77 -21.72
CA ASP A 58 -3.47 -3.61 -22.79
C ASP A 58 -4.53 -4.60 -23.31
N GLU A 59 -5.29 -5.24 -22.42
CA GLU A 59 -6.42 -6.10 -22.80
C GLU A 59 -7.47 -5.33 -23.60
N ALA A 60 -7.84 -4.13 -23.16
CA ALA A 60 -8.78 -3.28 -23.90
C ALA A 60 -8.25 -2.92 -25.29
N LEU A 61 -6.94 -2.65 -25.44
CA LEU A 61 -6.32 -2.36 -26.73
C LEU A 61 -6.13 -3.61 -27.61
N VAL A 62 -6.07 -4.81 -27.04
CA VAL A 62 -6.13 -6.06 -27.82
C VAL A 62 -7.52 -6.23 -28.45
N GLU A 63 -8.58 -5.96 -27.67
CA GLU A 63 -9.96 -6.05 -28.15
C GLU A 63 -10.33 -4.92 -29.12
N GLN A 64 -9.85 -3.69 -28.86
CA GLN A 64 -10.06 -2.53 -29.71
C GLN A 64 -8.78 -1.69 -29.87
N PRO A 65 -7.90 -2.05 -30.82
CA PRO A 65 -6.61 -1.39 -31.03
C PRO A 65 -6.70 0.10 -31.38
N ASP A 66 -7.82 0.51 -31.98
CA ASP A 66 -8.07 1.89 -32.38
C ASP A 66 -8.83 2.70 -31.32
N SER A 67 -9.02 2.17 -30.11
CA SER A 67 -9.67 2.94 -29.03
C SER A 67 -8.81 4.11 -28.57
N GLU A 68 -9.28 5.32 -28.83
CA GLU A 68 -8.66 6.54 -28.33
C GLU A 68 -8.75 6.64 -26.80
N GLU A 69 -9.84 6.20 -26.18
CA GLU A 69 -10.00 6.21 -24.72
C GLU A 69 -8.93 5.34 -24.04
N ALA A 70 -8.76 4.09 -24.49
CA ALA A 70 -7.79 3.18 -23.91
C ALA A 70 -6.34 3.69 -24.11
N LYS A 71 -6.02 4.25 -25.29
CA LYS A 71 -4.70 4.85 -25.56
C LYS A 71 -4.42 6.06 -24.68
N ILE A 72 -5.42 6.93 -24.47
CA ILE A 72 -5.31 8.11 -23.62
C ILE A 72 -5.06 7.69 -22.17
N TYR A 73 -5.88 6.77 -21.64
CA TYR A 73 -5.72 6.25 -20.28
C TYR A 73 -4.35 5.60 -20.08
N GLN A 74 -3.90 4.79 -21.04
CA GLN A 74 -2.59 4.14 -20.96
C GLN A 74 -1.44 5.14 -21.00
N THR A 75 -1.51 6.11 -21.90
CA THR A 75 -0.47 7.15 -22.02
C THR A 75 -0.39 7.98 -20.74
N GLN A 76 -1.54 8.36 -20.18
CA GLN A 76 -1.63 9.12 -18.94
C GLN A 76 -1.08 8.32 -17.75
N LEU A 77 -1.46 7.05 -17.62
CA LEU A 77 -0.95 6.16 -16.58
C LEU A 77 0.57 5.99 -16.66
N LYS A 78 1.12 5.77 -17.86
CA LYS A 78 2.57 5.63 -18.07
C LYS A 78 3.35 6.89 -17.71
N LYS A 79 2.81 8.08 -18.02
CA LYS A 79 3.43 9.35 -17.60
C LYS A 79 3.42 9.51 -16.08
N TYR A 80 2.30 9.18 -15.43
CA TYR A 80 2.19 9.22 -13.97
C TYR A 80 3.19 8.26 -13.30
N LEU A 81 3.25 7.00 -13.76
CA LEU A 81 4.23 6.02 -13.27
C LEU A 81 5.66 6.48 -13.49
N LYS A 82 5.96 7.13 -14.62
CA LYS A 82 7.29 7.70 -14.87
C LYS A 82 7.62 8.84 -13.91
N ALA A 83 6.64 9.66 -13.53
CA ALA A 83 6.83 10.70 -12.52
C ALA A 83 7.17 10.10 -11.15
N LEU A 84 6.45 9.04 -10.74
CA LEU A 84 6.72 8.30 -9.50
C LEU A 84 8.12 7.66 -9.52
N GLU A 85 8.53 7.06 -10.63
CA GLU A 85 9.87 6.49 -10.80
C GLU A 85 10.97 7.55 -10.66
N LEU A 86 10.81 8.72 -11.28
CA LEU A 86 11.77 9.82 -11.15
C LEU A 86 11.81 10.37 -9.71
N LYS A 87 10.67 10.44 -9.03
CA LYS A 87 10.58 10.83 -7.61
C LYS A 87 11.33 9.84 -6.72
N GLU A 88 11.15 8.54 -6.93
CA GLU A 88 11.88 7.50 -6.19
C GLU A 88 13.39 7.59 -6.41
N ASN A 89 13.81 7.87 -7.66
CA ASN A 89 15.22 7.99 -8.04
C ASN A 89 15.85 9.34 -7.63
N LYS A 90 15.10 10.22 -6.94
CA LYS A 90 15.53 11.58 -6.56
C LYS A 90 16.09 12.39 -7.73
N GLU A 91 15.48 12.21 -8.90
CA GLU A 91 15.83 12.94 -10.11
C GLU A 91 15.29 14.38 -10.05
N LYS A 92 15.69 15.22 -11.01
CA LYS A 92 15.36 16.66 -11.00
C LYS A 92 13.86 16.93 -10.86
N GLU A 93 13.47 17.69 -9.82
CA GLU A 93 12.09 18.08 -9.52
C GLU A 93 11.32 18.63 -10.73
N GLN A 94 11.98 19.47 -11.53
CA GLN A 94 11.38 20.06 -12.72
C GLN A 94 10.95 19.01 -13.77
N SER A 95 11.65 17.87 -13.85
CA SER A 95 11.30 16.78 -14.76
C SER A 95 10.10 15.98 -14.24
N ILE A 96 9.99 15.84 -12.92
CA ILE A 96 8.85 15.22 -12.25
C ILE A 96 7.61 16.10 -12.44
N ILE A 97 7.71 17.39 -12.10
CA ILE A 97 6.61 18.36 -12.25
C ILE A 97 6.12 18.41 -13.70
N LYS A 98 7.02 18.38 -14.68
CA LYS A 98 6.63 18.36 -16.09
C LYS A 98 5.78 17.12 -16.44
N LEU A 99 6.17 15.94 -15.97
CA LEU A 99 5.38 14.72 -16.21
C LEU A 99 4.02 14.77 -15.51
N LEU A 100 3.96 15.33 -14.30
CA LEU A 100 2.70 15.53 -13.59
C LEU A 100 1.80 16.54 -14.32
N ASP A 101 2.35 17.61 -14.88
CA ASP A 101 1.61 18.54 -15.72
C ASP A 101 1.08 17.86 -16.99
N ASP A 102 1.91 17.05 -17.65
CA ASP A 102 1.49 16.26 -18.81
C ASP A 102 0.37 15.23 -18.48
N VAL A 103 0.21 14.84 -17.21
CA VAL A 103 -0.90 14.01 -16.71
C VAL A 103 -2.14 14.85 -16.44
N ILE A 104 -1.97 16.03 -15.81
CA ILE A 104 -3.05 16.95 -15.44
C ILE A 104 -3.72 17.58 -16.67
N GLU A 105 -2.95 17.89 -17.71
CA GLU A 105 -3.45 18.50 -18.95
C GLU A 105 -4.27 17.52 -19.81
N GLU A 106 -4.13 16.20 -19.60
CA GLU A 106 -4.87 15.17 -20.33
C GLU A 106 -6.29 14.98 -19.77
N VAL A 107 -7.15 15.99 -19.97
CA VAL A 107 -8.51 16.07 -19.41
C VAL A 107 -9.49 15.03 -19.97
N ASN A 108 -9.15 14.36 -21.08
CA ASN A 108 -9.98 13.31 -21.68
C ASN A 108 -9.63 11.91 -21.12
N GLY A 109 -8.65 11.82 -20.23
CA GLY A 109 -8.25 10.60 -19.55
C GLY A 109 -8.95 10.37 -18.21
N SER A 110 -8.25 9.70 -17.30
CA SER A 110 -8.70 9.43 -15.94
C SER A 110 -8.63 10.68 -15.07
N GLN A 111 -9.79 11.16 -14.62
CA GLN A 111 -9.85 12.23 -13.61
C GLN A 111 -9.13 11.85 -12.31
N THR A 112 -9.18 10.58 -11.93
CA THR A 112 -8.49 10.08 -10.73
C THR A 112 -6.96 10.21 -10.84
N LEU A 113 -6.38 9.95 -12.02
CA LEU A 113 -4.95 10.17 -12.24
C LEU A 113 -4.59 11.65 -12.22
N ILE A 114 -5.47 12.53 -12.73
CA ILE A 114 -5.30 13.97 -12.64
C ILE A 114 -5.26 14.41 -11.17
N ASP A 115 -6.14 13.86 -10.34
CA ASP A 115 -6.23 14.22 -8.92
C ASP A 115 -4.99 13.75 -8.16
N TYR A 116 -4.54 12.50 -8.37
CA TYR A 116 -3.26 12.04 -7.82
C TYR A 116 -2.07 12.86 -8.30
N ALA A 117 -2.02 13.23 -9.58
CA ALA A 117 -0.93 14.05 -10.10
C ALA A 117 -0.91 15.47 -9.50
N LYS A 118 -2.07 16.06 -9.19
CA LYS A 118 -2.16 17.35 -8.50
C LYS A 118 -1.66 17.26 -7.06
N GLU A 119 -2.09 16.23 -6.33
CA GLU A 119 -1.65 15.96 -4.96
C GLU A 119 -0.12 15.79 -4.91
N GLU A 120 0.42 14.94 -5.78
CA GLU A 120 1.87 14.72 -5.93
C GLU A 120 2.63 16.01 -6.28
N LYS A 121 2.11 16.80 -7.23
CA LYS A 121 2.72 18.07 -7.62
C LYS A 121 2.73 19.07 -6.45
N GLN A 122 1.64 19.11 -5.67
CA GLN A 122 1.54 20.00 -4.52
C GLN A 122 2.58 19.64 -3.45
N VAL A 123 2.77 18.35 -3.18
CA VAL A 123 3.78 17.86 -2.22
C VAL A 123 5.19 18.31 -2.62
N ILE A 124 5.55 18.16 -3.89
CA ILE A 124 6.88 18.56 -4.41
C ILE A 124 7.09 20.08 -4.28
N LEU A 125 6.08 20.88 -4.62
CA LEU A 125 6.17 22.34 -4.53
C LEU A 125 6.31 22.82 -3.08
N SER A 126 5.59 22.20 -2.14
CA SER A 126 5.71 22.52 -0.71
C SER A 126 7.05 22.12 -0.09
N ALA A 127 7.69 21.07 -0.63
CA ALA A 127 9.02 20.65 -0.20
C ALA A 127 10.11 21.62 -0.69
N SER A 128 9.96 22.12 -1.93
CA SER A 128 10.89 23.09 -2.54
C SER A 128 10.91 24.45 -1.81
N ASP A 129 9.75 24.90 -1.28
CA ASP A 129 9.66 26.12 -0.44
C ASP A 129 10.31 25.97 0.94
N SER A 130 10.65 24.73 1.36
CA SER A 130 11.26 24.42 2.65
C SER A 130 12.77 24.18 2.60
N GLU A 131 13.38 24.17 1.40
CA GLU A 131 14.82 23.95 1.20
C GLU A 131 15.56 25.26 0.89
N SER A 132 15.64 26.16 1.88
CA SER A 132 16.77 27.08 1.95
C SER A 132 17.18 27.30 3.42
N GLU A 133 18.46 27.00 3.68
CA GLU A 133 19.28 27.32 4.86
C GLU A 133 19.59 26.17 5.84
N GLU A 134 20.71 25.51 5.50
CA GLU A 134 21.87 25.07 6.29
C GLU A 134 21.90 25.10 7.84
N GLU A 135 22.66 24.10 8.33
CA GLU A 135 23.46 24.06 9.57
C GLU A 135 22.75 24.07 10.94
N PHE A 136 22.81 22.90 11.60
CA PHE A 136 22.59 22.76 13.05
C PHE A 136 23.71 23.47 13.82
N PRO A 137 23.35 24.35 14.77
CA PRO A 137 23.84 24.15 16.13
C PRO A 137 22.68 23.97 17.11
N ASP A 138 22.86 22.94 17.91
CA ASP A 138 22.24 22.60 19.19
C ASP A 138 21.65 23.79 19.97
N VAL A 139 20.36 23.72 20.37
CA VAL A 139 19.82 24.15 21.67
C VAL A 139 18.33 23.76 21.81
N GLU A 140 18.04 23.19 22.98
CA GLU A 140 16.74 22.89 23.60
C GLU A 140 15.64 23.98 23.56
N VAL A 141 14.42 23.49 23.25
CA VAL A 141 13.13 23.72 23.93
C VAL A 141 12.53 25.14 23.93
N ALA A 142 11.36 25.32 23.28
CA ALA A 142 10.10 25.61 23.98
C ALA A 142 8.87 25.75 23.04
N LEU A 143 7.95 24.78 23.19
CA LEU A 143 6.49 24.91 23.35
C LEU A 143 5.65 25.60 22.26
N GLY A 144 4.69 24.82 21.73
CA GLY A 144 3.30 25.24 21.88
C GLY A 144 2.41 25.25 20.64
N GLU A 145 2.42 24.19 19.82
CA GLU A 145 1.21 23.80 19.08
C GLU A 145 0.81 22.43 19.60
N THR A 146 -0.39 22.32 20.18
CA THR A 146 -0.97 21.02 20.52
C THR A 146 -1.22 20.28 19.21
N LYS A 147 -0.23 19.51 18.75
CA LYS A 147 -0.38 18.56 17.64
C LYS A 147 -1.49 17.60 18.07
N LYS A 148 -2.64 17.69 17.39
CA LYS A 148 -3.77 16.80 17.63
C LYS A 148 -3.29 15.36 17.42
N ASP A 149 -3.52 14.48 18.39
CA ASP A 149 -3.22 13.06 18.26
C ASP A 149 -3.89 12.50 17.00
N LEU A 150 -3.15 11.68 16.26
CA LEU A 150 -3.60 11.04 15.01
C LEU A 150 -4.18 9.64 15.27
N TRP A 151 -3.90 9.10 16.45
CA TRP A 151 -4.41 7.83 16.93
C TRP A 151 -4.90 7.98 18.38
N SER A 152 -5.93 7.23 18.75
CA SER A 152 -6.59 7.32 20.05
C SER A 152 -7.01 5.95 20.53
N GLN A 153 -7.36 5.85 21.82
CA GLN A 153 -7.85 4.60 22.39
C GLN A 153 -9.15 4.12 21.73
N GLU A 154 -10.05 5.03 21.37
CA GLU A 154 -11.30 4.69 20.67
C GLU A 154 -11.01 4.02 19.32
N GLN A 155 -10.05 4.55 18.56
CA GLN A 155 -9.62 3.96 17.29
C GLN A 155 -8.96 2.58 17.48
N SER A 156 -8.20 2.38 18.55
CA SER A 156 -7.68 1.05 18.91
C SER A 156 -8.81 0.05 19.21
N GLU A 157 -9.82 0.45 19.98
CA GLU A 157 -10.97 -0.40 20.32
C GLU A 157 -11.82 -0.75 19.09
N GLU A 158 -12.01 0.21 18.17
CA GLU A 158 -12.70 -0.02 16.89
C GLU A 158 -11.90 -0.97 15.98
N LEU A 159 -10.58 -0.79 15.91
CA LEU A 159 -9.69 -1.65 15.14
C LEU A 159 -9.66 -3.09 15.69
N ASP A 160 -9.60 -3.25 17.01
CA ASP A 160 -9.69 -4.56 17.68
C ASP A 160 -10.99 -5.29 17.30
N ALA A 161 -12.12 -4.58 17.37
CA ALA A 161 -13.42 -5.14 17.03
C ALA A 161 -13.50 -5.54 15.55
N PHE A 162 -12.98 -4.69 14.66
CA PHE A 162 -12.92 -4.97 13.23
C PHE A 162 -12.05 -6.19 12.92
N VAL A 163 -10.80 -6.25 13.41
CA VAL A 163 -9.88 -7.36 13.13
C VAL A 163 -10.44 -8.69 13.67
N ALA A 164 -11.09 -8.69 14.83
CA ALA A 164 -11.74 -9.88 15.37
C ALA A 164 -12.91 -10.37 14.49
N SER A 165 -13.67 -9.46 13.87
CA SER A 165 -14.76 -9.79 12.94
C SER A 165 -14.21 -10.27 11.59
N TRP A 166 -13.26 -9.54 11.03
CA TRP A 166 -12.59 -9.84 9.76
C TRP A 166 -11.90 -11.21 9.82
N GLY A 167 -11.15 -11.49 10.88
CA GLY A 167 -10.51 -12.79 11.09
C GLY A 167 -11.52 -13.94 11.01
N LYS A 168 -12.66 -13.82 11.69
CA LYS A 168 -13.72 -14.85 11.64
C LYS A 168 -14.26 -15.07 10.22
N GLN A 169 -14.42 -14.01 9.43
CA GLN A 169 -14.85 -14.12 8.03
C GLN A 169 -13.84 -14.91 7.18
N MET A 170 -12.56 -14.74 7.49
CA MET A 170 -11.46 -15.46 6.85
C MET A 170 -11.21 -16.86 7.44
N ASN A 171 -11.98 -17.28 8.45
CA ASN A 171 -11.74 -18.49 9.24
C ASN A 171 -10.34 -18.50 9.90
N GLN A 172 -9.92 -17.34 10.39
CA GLN A 172 -8.67 -17.10 11.09
C GLN A 172 -8.96 -16.47 12.46
N THR A 173 -8.07 -16.65 13.43
CA THR A 173 -8.18 -16.00 14.75
C THR A 173 -6.95 -15.15 14.95
N TYR A 174 -7.15 -13.84 15.15
CA TYR A 174 -6.09 -12.88 15.37
C TYR A 174 -6.09 -12.43 16.83
N GLU A 175 -4.90 -12.27 17.38
CA GLU A 175 -4.66 -11.70 18.71
C GLU A 175 -3.87 -10.39 18.57
N ALA A 176 -4.13 -9.44 19.47
CA ALA A 176 -3.43 -8.16 19.53
C ALA A 176 -2.11 -8.30 20.32
N TYR A 177 -1.08 -7.62 19.83
CA TYR A 177 0.26 -7.54 20.39
C TYR A 177 0.73 -6.08 20.42
N ASP A 178 1.68 -5.77 21.29
CA ASP A 178 2.10 -4.40 21.58
C ASP A 178 3.59 -4.29 21.95
N ASP A 179 4.01 -3.11 22.42
CA ASP A 179 5.38 -2.83 22.86
C ASP A 179 5.84 -3.62 24.11
N LYS A 180 4.94 -4.40 24.72
CA LYS A 180 5.19 -5.21 25.92
C LYS A 180 4.82 -6.68 25.73
N LYS A 181 4.06 -7.01 24.69
CA LYS A 181 3.55 -8.35 24.39
C LYS A 181 3.88 -8.69 22.95
N SER A 182 4.73 -9.70 22.74
CA SER A 182 5.15 -10.16 21.42
C SER A 182 4.55 -11.50 21.03
N VAL A 183 4.51 -11.74 19.71
CA VAL A 183 4.18 -13.02 19.09
C VAL A 183 5.43 -13.73 18.59
N ASP A 184 5.46 -15.06 18.67
CA ASP A 184 6.53 -15.89 18.11
C ASP A 184 6.25 -16.25 16.65
N LEU A 185 6.89 -15.52 15.72
CA LEU A 185 6.91 -15.81 14.30
C LEU A 185 8.15 -16.64 13.95
N TYR A 186 8.05 -17.96 14.08
CA TYR A 186 9.10 -18.93 13.72
C TYR A 186 10.46 -18.70 14.42
N GLY A 187 10.43 -18.33 15.70
CA GLY A 187 11.58 -18.01 16.54
C GLY A 187 11.90 -16.52 16.66
N ILE A 188 11.13 -15.67 15.97
CA ILE A 188 11.31 -14.21 15.96
C ILE A 188 10.17 -13.58 16.77
N ASN A 189 10.50 -12.86 17.85
CA ASN A 189 9.52 -12.23 18.74
C ASN A 189 9.15 -10.81 18.27
N VAL A 190 8.02 -10.68 17.59
CA VAL A 190 7.56 -9.44 16.95
C VAL A 190 6.44 -8.80 17.80
N PRO A 191 6.36 -7.46 17.98
CA PRO A 191 7.20 -6.43 17.38
C PRO A 191 8.52 -6.15 18.13
N GLN A 192 8.79 -6.78 19.27
CA GLN A 192 9.89 -6.38 20.16
C GLN A 192 11.27 -6.34 19.47
N VAL A 193 11.61 -7.35 18.66
CA VAL A 193 12.92 -7.37 17.97
C VAL A 193 13.09 -6.24 16.95
N ILE A 194 11.99 -5.66 16.46
CA ILE A 194 12.01 -4.50 15.57
C ILE A 194 12.16 -3.24 16.41
N LEU A 195 11.38 -3.12 17.48
CA LEU A 195 11.38 -1.95 18.38
C LEU A 195 12.71 -1.77 19.14
N ASP A 196 13.41 -2.86 19.45
CA ASP A 196 14.74 -2.83 20.08
C ASP A 196 15.91 -2.77 19.08
N ASN A 197 15.61 -2.71 17.78
CA ASN A 197 16.56 -2.69 16.67
C ASN A 197 17.44 -3.94 16.49
N SER A 198 17.12 -5.07 17.13
CA SER A 198 17.80 -6.36 16.89
C SER A 198 17.55 -6.91 15.48
N TRP A 199 16.37 -6.62 14.94
CA TRP A 199 15.95 -6.86 13.56
C TRP A 199 15.51 -5.54 12.92
N LYS A 200 15.54 -5.48 11.59
CA LYS A 200 15.08 -4.32 10.82
C LYS A 200 13.84 -4.69 10.03
N MET A 201 12.79 -3.88 10.16
CA MET A 201 11.65 -3.92 9.25
C MET A 201 12.12 -3.45 7.88
N VAL A 202 11.81 -4.21 6.84
CA VAL A 202 12.15 -3.89 5.45
C VAL A 202 10.88 -3.84 4.63
N VAL A 203 10.66 -2.73 3.93
CA VAL A 203 9.55 -2.53 3.00
C VAL A 203 10.15 -2.09 1.68
N ASN A 204 9.71 -2.68 0.55
CA ASN A 204 10.25 -2.39 -0.78
C ASN A 204 11.80 -2.46 -0.82
N ASP A 205 12.36 -3.52 -0.24
CA ASP A 205 13.81 -3.76 -0.11
C ASP A 205 14.63 -2.69 0.64
N LYS A 206 13.96 -1.75 1.32
CA LYS A 206 14.60 -0.67 2.09
C LYS A 206 14.30 -0.86 3.58
N PRO A 207 15.34 -0.91 4.45
CA PRO A 207 15.12 -0.87 5.89
C PRO A 207 14.46 0.44 6.30
N VAL A 208 13.39 0.33 7.11
CA VAL A 208 12.64 1.48 7.62
C VAL A 208 12.77 1.56 9.13
N SER A 209 12.71 2.78 9.66
CA SER A 209 12.71 3.02 11.11
C SER A 209 11.27 3.13 11.59
N VAL A 210 10.84 2.19 12.40
CA VAL A 210 9.50 2.14 12.99
C VAL A 210 9.59 2.29 14.50
N GLU A 211 8.63 3.00 15.08
CA GLU A 211 8.48 3.10 16.53
C GLU A 211 7.03 2.86 16.93
N TRP A 212 6.82 2.39 18.16
CA TRP A 212 5.49 2.26 18.71
C TRP A 212 4.94 3.63 19.12
N SER A 213 3.69 3.92 18.76
CA SER A 213 3.04 5.17 19.14
C SER A 213 1.57 4.96 19.50
N THR A 214 1.18 5.39 20.70
CA THR A 214 -0.22 5.35 21.14
C THR A 214 -1.04 6.54 20.64
N SER A 215 -0.38 7.59 20.16
CA SER A 215 -1.01 8.81 19.63
C SER A 215 -0.88 8.95 18.11
N GLY A 216 -0.17 8.02 17.46
CA GLY A 216 0.15 8.14 16.03
C GLY A 216 1.14 9.25 15.71
N ILE A 217 1.76 9.85 16.73
CA ILE A 217 2.78 10.90 16.61
C ILE A 217 4.10 10.34 17.13
N GLY A 218 5.18 10.62 16.41
CA GLY A 218 6.53 10.28 16.84
C GLY A 218 7.60 11.01 16.03
N LYS A 219 8.82 10.51 16.13
CA LYS A 219 10.05 11.02 15.51
C LYS A 219 10.38 10.34 14.18
N THR A 220 9.86 9.13 13.93
CA THR A 220 10.08 8.40 12.68
C THR A 220 8.93 8.62 11.69
N PRO A 221 9.12 8.34 10.40
CA PRO A 221 8.00 8.34 9.45
C PRO A 221 6.99 7.22 9.72
N TYR A 222 7.39 6.11 10.35
CA TYR A 222 6.56 4.92 10.56
C TYR A 222 6.12 4.80 12.02
N GLN A 223 4.88 5.19 12.29
CA GLN A 223 4.26 5.11 13.61
C GLN A 223 3.41 3.83 13.71
N LEU A 224 3.94 2.80 14.36
CA LEU A 224 3.24 1.55 14.60
C LEU A 224 2.21 1.74 15.72
N VAL A 225 0.93 1.66 15.37
CA VAL A 225 -0.19 1.90 16.29
C VAL A 225 -0.86 0.62 16.77
N ALA A 226 -0.75 -0.48 16.01
CA ALA A 226 -1.23 -1.79 16.42
C ALA A 226 -0.52 -2.94 15.68
N VAL A 227 -0.48 -4.11 16.34
CA VAL A 227 0.02 -5.37 15.76
C VAL A 227 -1.00 -6.47 16.02
N TYR A 228 -1.34 -7.22 14.97
CA TYR A 228 -2.19 -8.39 15.08
C TYR A 228 -1.54 -9.60 14.41
N SER A 229 -1.72 -10.77 15.00
CA SER A 229 -1.17 -12.00 14.43
C SER A 229 -2.08 -13.19 14.69
N ASP A 230 -2.13 -14.10 13.72
CA ASP A 230 -2.79 -15.39 13.84
C ASP A 230 -1.79 -16.53 14.13
N ALA A 231 -0.53 -16.20 14.39
CA ALA A 231 0.57 -17.14 14.54
C ALA A 231 0.39 -18.18 15.66
N ASP A 232 -0.35 -17.85 16.72
CA ASP A 232 -0.65 -18.76 17.83
C ASP A 232 -1.80 -19.74 17.52
N TYR A 233 -2.55 -19.47 16.45
CA TYR A 233 -3.73 -20.23 16.05
C TYR A 233 -3.58 -20.97 14.73
N GLN A 234 -2.68 -20.53 13.85
CA GLN A 234 -2.46 -21.13 12.54
C GLN A 234 -1.41 -22.25 12.53
N PRO A 235 -1.54 -23.19 11.58
CA PRO A 235 -0.47 -24.14 11.28
C PRO A 235 0.87 -23.46 10.95
N ASN A 236 1.95 -24.22 11.13
CA ASN A 236 3.26 -23.79 10.64
C ASN A 236 3.19 -23.52 9.13
N LEU A 237 3.93 -22.51 8.68
CA LEU A 237 3.94 -21.96 7.30
C LEU A 237 2.70 -21.15 6.88
N GLU A 238 1.68 -21.01 7.73
CA GLU A 238 0.46 -20.23 7.44
C GLU A 238 0.27 -19.05 8.40
N LYS A 239 1.33 -18.63 9.08
CA LYS A 239 1.29 -17.57 10.10
C LYS A 239 1.43 -16.19 9.44
N HIS A 240 0.66 -15.22 9.90
CA HIS A 240 0.67 -13.84 9.45
C HIS A 240 0.86 -12.90 10.63
N VAL A 241 1.71 -11.89 10.45
CA VAL A 241 1.77 -10.74 11.37
C VAL A 241 1.46 -9.48 10.57
N TYR A 242 0.43 -8.75 11.02
CA TYR A 242 0.02 -7.47 10.46
C TYR A 242 0.47 -6.32 11.35
N PHE A 243 1.11 -5.33 10.73
CA PHE A 243 1.49 -4.06 11.32
C PHE A 243 0.58 -2.97 10.77
N PHE A 244 -0.16 -2.31 11.66
CA PHE A 244 -0.98 -1.15 11.34
C PHE A 244 -0.17 0.10 11.66
N VAL A 245 0.20 0.84 10.63
CA VAL A 245 1.22 1.90 10.70
C VAL A 245 0.69 3.18 10.07
N LEU A 246 0.87 4.31 10.74
CA LEU A 246 0.74 5.63 10.10
C LEU A 246 2.11 6.00 9.51
N VAL A 247 2.21 5.99 8.18
CA VAL A 247 3.42 6.38 7.44
C VAL A 247 3.24 7.82 6.98
N ASP A 248 3.98 8.75 7.56
CA ASP A 248 3.79 10.19 7.30
C ASP A 248 2.32 10.65 7.46
N ASN A 249 1.66 10.11 8.49
CA ASN A 249 0.23 10.27 8.80
C ASN A 249 -0.76 9.55 7.86
N GLU A 250 -0.28 8.80 6.87
CA GLU A 250 -1.12 7.96 6.02
C GLU A 250 -1.29 6.54 6.60
N PRO A 251 -2.52 6.04 6.78
CA PRO A 251 -2.76 4.69 7.28
C PRO A 251 -2.36 3.64 6.24
N LYS A 252 -1.37 2.82 6.59
CA LYS A 252 -0.91 1.65 5.82
C LYS A 252 -0.93 0.40 6.69
N VAL A 253 -1.16 -0.74 6.04
CA VAL A 253 -1.14 -2.04 6.72
C VAL A 253 -0.08 -2.89 6.03
N PHE A 254 0.89 -3.36 6.81
CA PHE A 254 1.96 -4.20 6.34
C PHE A 254 1.77 -5.63 6.86
N VAL A 255 2.14 -6.62 6.07
CA VAL A 255 2.06 -8.04 6.45
C VAL A 255 3.41 -8.72 6.26
N THR A 256 3.75 -9.61 7.18
CA THR A 256 4.85 -10.55 6.99
C THR A 256 4.40 -11.97 7.25
N GLN A 257 4.90 -12.87 6.40
CA GLN A 257 4.79 -14.33 6.52
C GLN A 257 6.18 -14.98 6.46
N GLN A 258 7.24 -14.18 6.69
CA GLN A 258 8.60 -14.65 6.57
C GLN A 258 8.86 -15.79 7.55
N ASN A 259 9.26 -16.94 7.01
CA ASN A 259 9.50 -18.17 7.77
C ASN A 259 10.98 -18.60 7.82
N GLN A 260 11.85 -17.79 7.25
CA GLN A 260 13.30 -18.00 7.23
C GLN A 260 14.02 -16.73 7.69
N GLY A 261 15.04 -16.91 8.53
CA GLY A 261 15.95 -15.82 8.84
C GLY A 261 16.87 -15.47 7.67
N ASN A 262 17.59 -14.37 7.78
CA ASN A 262 18.65 -13.99 6.85
C ASN A 262 19.84 -13.41 7.61
N PRO A 263 21.05 -13.37 7.01
CA PRO A 263 22.25 -12.89 7.68
C PRO A 263 22.21 -11.42 8.14
N GLN A 264 21.27 -10.62 7.64
CA GLN A 264 21.13 -9.19 7.92
C GLN A 264 20.12 -8.90 9.03
N ASN A 265 19.45 -9.93 9.58
CA ASN A 265 18.33 -9.78 10.52
C ASN A 265 17.23 -8.86 9.98
N TYR A 266 16.89 -9.02 8.71
CA TYR A 266 15.80 -8.29 8.07
C TYR A 266 14.50 -9.07 8.20
N LEU A 267 13.44 -8.38 8.62
CA LEU A 267 12.09 -8.90 8.56
C LEU A 267 11.38 -8.14 7.43
N TYR A 268 11.15 -8.83 6.32
CA TYR A 268 10.53 -8.27 5.14
C TYR A 268 9.01 -8.22 5.35
N PHE A 269 8.44 -7.07 5.01
CA PHE A 269 7.02 -6.82 5.03
C PHE A 269 6.60 -6.32 3.64
N ASP A 270 5.44 -6.81 3.22
CA ASP A 270 4.73 -6.30 2.05
C ASP A 270 3.56 -5.43 2.51
N GLU A 271 3.18 -4.42 1.74
CA GLU A 271 1.89 -3.76 1.97
C GLU A 271 0.77 -4.77 1.70
N THR A 272 -0.22 -4.83 2.61
CA THR A 272 -1.30 -5.81 2.51
C THR A 272 -2.06 -5.64 1.20
N GLN A 273 -2.35 -6.77 0.57
CA GLN A 273 -3.26 -6.81 -0.59
C GLN A 273 -4.72 -6.99 -0.14
N ASN A 274 -4.97 -7.11 1.17
CA ASN A 274 -6.32 -7.20 1.72
C ASN A 274 -6.97 -5.82 1.80
N VAL A 275 -7.80 -5.51 0.80
CA VAL A 275 -8.48 -4.22 0.68
C VAL A 275 -9.41 -3.91 1.86
N ASP A 276 -10.02 -4.92 2.48
CA ASP A 276 -10.92 -4.73 3.62
C ASP A 276 -10.15 -4.22 4.84
N LEU A 277 -8.99 -4.84 5.14
CA LEU A 277 -8.10 -4.38 6.21
C LEU A 277 -7.62 -2.93 5.98
N LEU A 278 -7.18 -2.63 4.75
CA LEU A 278 -6.65 -1.32 4.41
C LEU A 278 -7.73 -0.23 4.47
N GLN A 279 -8.93 -0.49 3.94
CA GLN A 279 -10.04 0.45 3.96
C GLN A 279 -10.55 0.68 5.38
N ALA A 280 -10.75 -0.37 6.16
CA ALA A 280 -11.19 -0.23 7.54
C ALA A 280 -10.19 0.58 8.37
N PHE A 281 -8.89 0.27 8.26
CA PHE A 281 -7.87 1.04 8.98
C PHE A 281 -7.86 2.52 8.57
N ARG A 282 -7.98 2.82 7.27
CA ARG A 282 -8.07 4.21 6.77
C ARG A 282 -9.30 4.94 7.32
N GLN A 283 -10.45 4.28 7.38
CA GLN A 283 -11.69 4.86 7.91
C GLN A 283 -11.57 5.13 9.42
N ILE A 284 -11.12 4.14 10.18
CA ILE A 284 -10.91 4.23 11.63
C ILE A 284 -9.91 5.35 11.95
N ALA A 285 -8.78 5.42 11.22
CA ALA A 285 -7.78 6.46 11.41
C ALA A 285 -8.30 7.88 11.14
N LYS A 286 -9.28 8.03 10.23
CA LYS A 286 -9.90 9.32 9.90
C LYS A 286 -11.12 9.68 10.74
N GLN A 287 -11.66 8.73 11.53
CA GLN A 287 -12.94 8.85 12.24
C GLN A 287 -14.12 9.21 11.31
N GLU A 288 -14.20 8.59 10.12
CA GLU A 288 -15.35 8.76 9.23
C GLU A 288 -16.51 7.83 9.66
N GLU A 289 -17.68 8.38 10.00
CA GLU A 289 -18.85 7.61 10.45
C GLU A 289 -19.36 6.62 9.37
N TYR A 290 -19.68 5.39 9.79
CA TYR A 290 -20.45 4.42 9.01
C TYR A 290 -21.87 4.93 8.72
N SER A 291 -22.20 5.21 7.45
CA SER A 291 -23.61 5.24 7.02
C SER A 291 -23.98 3.91 6.35
N PHE A 292 -24.86 3.15 7.00
CA PHE A 292 -25.53 1.97 6.43
C PHE A 292 -26.54 2.36 5.33
#